data_AF-L0DD61-F1
#
_entry.id   AF-L0DD61-F1
#
_cell.length_a   1.000
_cell.length_b   1.000
_cell.length_c   1.000
_cell.angle_alpha   90.00
_cell.angle_beta   90.00
_cell.angle_gamma   90.00
#
_symmetry.space_group_name_H-M   'P 1'
#
loop_
_entity.id
_entity.type
_entity.pdbx_description
1 polymer ?
#
loop_
_entity_poly.entity_id
_entity_poly.type
_entity_poly.pdbx_seq_one_letter_code
_entity_poly.pdbx_strand_id
1 'polypeptide(L)'
;MSKTPSPPQSATEGLSVAERFQRLAAEWKQESRYLSNSAQMAMLKPYQRIIGMGAPVVPLILEELSREPDQWFWALEAITEQNPVPPEAMGKVRLMAQAWVQWGERQGVLDHGS
;
A
#
# COMPACT_ATOMS: atom_id res chain seq x y z
N MET A 1 39.21 -13.88 32.34
CA MET A 1 38.12 -13.04 31.78
C MET A 1 37.81 -13.55 30.39
N SER A 2 36.94 -14.55 30.29
CA SER A 2 36.59 -15.19 29.02
C SER A 2 35.57 -14.33 28.30
N LYS A 3 35.92 -13.84 27.11
CA LYS A 3 34.97 -13.20 26.19
C LYS A 3 34.05 -14.28 25.63
N THR A 4 32.80 -14.30 26.05
CA THR A 4 31.76 -15.09 25.41
C THR A 4 31.47 -14.48 24.03
N PRO A 5 31.46 -15.26 22.94
CA PRO A 5 30.95 -14.76 21.67
C PRO A 5 29.43 -14.59 21.78
N SER A 6 28.93 -13.41 21.44
CA SER A 6 27.50 -13.15 21.33
C SER A 6 26.88 -14.04 20.25
N PRO A 7 25.67 -14.58 20.48
CA PRO A 7 24.95 -15.35 19.46
C PRO A 7 24.60 -14.48 18.23
N PRO A 8 24.42 -15.08 17.04
CA PRO A 8 24.05 -14.33 15.83
C PRO A 8 22.69 -13.66 16.01
N GLN A 9 22.64 -12.33 15.87
CA GLN A 9 21.43 -11.50 15.84
C GLN A 9 20.65 -11.67 14.53
N SER A 10 20.29 -12.90 14.15
CA SER A 10 19.66 -13.15 12.84
C SER A 10 18.61 -14.24 12.93
N ALA A 11 17.45 -13.95 13.51
CA ALA A 11 16.22 -14.74 13.36
C ALA A 11 14.94 -14.15 13.99
N THR A 12 14.96 -12.97 14.62
CA THR A 12 13.77 -12.43 15.32
C THR A 12 13.74 -10.91 15.34
N GLU A 13 13.80 -10.29 14.16
CA GLU A 13 13.36 -8.90 13.99
C GLU A 13 12.11 -8.93 13.12
N GLY A 14 11.02 -8.32 13.59
CA GLY A 14 9.75 -8.30 12.86
C GLY A 14 9.93 -7.68 11.48
N LEU A 15 9.11 -8.10 10.51
CA LEU A 15 9.12 -7.54 9.15
C LEU A 15 9.05 -6.01 9.20
N SER A 16 9.87 -5.34 8.38
CA SER A 16 9.72 -3.91 8.12
C SER A 16 8.34 -3.59 7.55
N VAL A 17 7.92 -2.32 7.62
CA VAL A 17 6.66 -1.86 7.03
C VAL A 17 6.57 -2.23 5.55
N ALA A 18 7.68 -2.05 4.81
CA ALA A 18 7.76 -2.37 3.39
C ALA A 18 7.61 -3.87 3.12
N GLU A 19 8.35 -4.72 3.84
CA GLU A 19 8.25 -6.18 3.66
C GLU A 19 6.86 -6.71 4.04
N ARG A 20 6.28 -6.18 5.12
CA ARG A 20 4.92 -6.55 5.53
C ARG A 20 3.90 -6.12 4.50
N PHE A 21 4.02 -4.90 3.94
CA PHE A 21 3.15 -4.41 2.88
C PHE A 21 3.26 -5.29 1.64
N GLN A 22 4.48 -5.53 1.14
CA GLN A 22 4.71 -6.33 -0.07
C GLN A 22 4.15 -7.75 0.05
N ARG A 23 4.34 -8.39 1.21
CA ARG A 23 3.74 -9.71 1.48
C ARG A 23 2.21 -9.66 1.41
N LEU A 24 1.57 -8.70 2.09
CA LEU A 24 0.12 -8.57 2.11
C LEU A 24 -0.44 -8.18 0.72
N ALA A 25 0.27 -7.33 -0.03
CA ALA A 25 -0.13 -6.95 -1.38
C ALA A 25 -0.09 -8.16 -2.33
N ALA A 26 0.95 -8.99 -2.25
CA ALA A 26 1.04 -10.23 -3.00
C ALA A 26 -0.08 -11.22 -2.65
N GLU A 27 -0.36 -11.42 -1.35
CA GLU A 27 -1.50 -12.23 -0.88
C GLU A 27 -2.82 -11.70 -1.44
N TRP A 28 -3.03 -10.38 -1.36
CA TRP A 28 -4.24 -9.74 -1.89
C TRP A 28 -4.40 -9.96 -3.39
N LYS A 29 -3.36 -9.77 -4.21
CA LYS A 29 -3.41 -9.99 -5.66
C LYS A 29 -3.77 -11.45 -6.01
N GLN A 30 -3.24 -12.42 -5.26
CA GLN A 30 -3.54 -13.83 -5.48
C GLN A 30 -5.00 -14.16 -5.13
N GLU A 31 -5.53 -13.62 -4.04
CA GLU A 31 -6.92 -13.83 -3.62
C GLU A 31 -7.92 -13.06 -4.49
N SER A 32 -7.56 -11.85 -4.94
CA SER A 32 -8.44 -10.95 -5.68
C SER A 32 -8.58 -11.30 -7.16
N ARG A 33 -7.66 -12.11 -7.74
CA ARG A 33 -7.68 -12.48 -9.17
C ARG A 33 -8.98 -13.10 -9.67
N TYR A 34 -9.78 -13.68 -8.77
CA TYR A 34 -11.06 -14.33 -9.09
C TYR A 34 -12.28 -13.45 -8.78
N LEU A 35 -12.06 -12.26 -8.24
CA LEU A 35 -13.12 -11.31 -7.88
C LEU A 35 -13.19 -10.22 -8.95
N SER A 36 -14.40 -9.94 -9.41
CA SER A 36 -14.69 -8.85 -10.36
C SER A 36 -15.27 -7.61 -9.67
N ASN A 37 -15.48 -7.66 -8.36
CA ASN A 37 -16.11 -6.61 -7.58
C ASN A 37 -15.11 -5.99 -6.60
N SER A 38 -14.80 -4.71 -6.80
CA SER A 38 -13.91 -3.94 -5.93
C SER A 38 -14.35 -3.98 -4.46
N ALA A 39 -15.66 -4.05 -4.19
CA ALA A 39 -16.16 -4.15 -2.83
C ALA A 39 -15.76 -5.45 -2.13
N GLN A 40 -15.82 -6.57 -2.84
CA GLN A 40 -15.38 -7.86 -2.30
C GLN A 40 -13.85 -7.90 -2.14
N MET A 41 -13.12 -7.32 -3.09
CA MET A 41 -11.65 -7.24 -3.04
C MET A 41 -11.17 -6.47 -1.82
N ALA A 42 -11.84 -5.37 -1.45
CA ALA A 42 -11.45 -4.58 -0.29
C ALA A 42 -11.76 -5.29 1.05
N MET A 43 -12.74 -6.19 1.08
CA MET A 43 -13.08 -6.98 2.29
C MET A 43 -12.10 -8.13 2.55
N LEU A 44 -11.18 -8.43 1.62
CA LEU A 44 -10.16 -9.44 1.80
C LEU A 44 -9.26 -9.09 2.99
N LYS A 45 -8.94 -10.09 3.82
CA LYS A 45 -8.09 -9.93 5.01
C LYS A 45 -6.75 -9.25 4.74
N PRO A 46 -5.98 -9.57 3.68
CA PRO A 46 -4.73 -8.85 3.40
C PRO A 46 -4.94 -7.35 3.15
N TYR A 47 -6.03 -6.97 2.46
CA TYR A 47 -6.37 -5.56 2.22
C TYR A 47 -6.69 -4.82 3.52
N GLN A 48 -7.55 -5.41 4.35
CA GLN A 48 -7.90 -4.84 5.66
C GLN A 48 -6.69 -4.72 6.59
N ARG A 49 -5.74 -5.65 6.51
CA ARG A 49 -4.47 -5.56 7.26
C ARG A 49 -3.58 -4.43 6.75
N ILE A 50 -3.56 -4.14 5.45
CA ILE A 50 -2.85 -2.99 4.88
C ILE A 50 -3.48 -1.69 5.39
N ILE A 51 -4.81 -1.57 5.40
CA ILE A 51 -5.51 -0.42 6.00
C ILE A 51 -5.10 -0.25 7.47
N GLY A 52 -5.10 -1.35 8.24
CA GLY A 52 -4.69 -1.34 9.65
C GLY A 52 -3.20 -1.01 9.90
N MET A 53 -2.36 -0.93 8.86
CA MET A 53 -0.98 -0.44 8.99
C MET A 53 -0.90 1.09 8.99
N GLY A 54 -1.92 1.79 8.49
CA GLY A 54 -2.06 3.24 8.59
C GLY A 54 -1.07 4.06 7.74
N ALA A 55 -0.77 5.29 8.17
CA ALA A 55 -0.01 6.27 7.40
C ALA A 55 1.34 5.78 6.81
N PRO A 56 2.15 4.93 7.50
CA PRO A 56 3.43 4.47 6.97
C PRO A 56 3.37 3.69 5.65
N VAL A 57 2.21 3.13 5.27
CA VAL A 57 2.06 2.42 3.99
C VAL A 57 1.58 3.30 2.84
N VAL A 58 1.17 4.55 3.09
CA VAL A 58 0.65 5.44 2.04
C VAL A 58 1.66 5.65 0.90
N PRO A 59 2.96 5.97 1.16
CA PRO A 59 3.96 6.06 0.08
C PRO A 59 4.06 4.76 -0.73
N LEU A 60 4.06 3.61 -0.06
CA LEU A 60 4.19 2.30 -0.69
C LEU A 60 2.99 1.96 -1.58
N ILE A 61 1.78 2.30 -1.14
CA ILE A 61 0.56 2.11 -1.94
C ILE A 61 0.57 3.02 -3.17
N LEU A 62 1.01 4.27 -3.01
CA LEU A 62 1.11 5.21 -4.12
C LEU A 62 2.18 4.78 -5.15
N GLU A 63 3.32 4.27 -4.69
CA GLU A 63 4.34 3.67 -5.56
C GLU A 63 3.78 2.47 -6.33
N GLU A 64 3.08 1.57 -5.64
CA GLU A 64 2.43 0.41 -6.27
C GLU A 64 1.41 0.86 -7.32
N LEU A 65 0.56 1.83 -6.99
CA LEU A 65 -0.47 2.39 -7.85
C LEU A 65 0.10 3.07 -9.11
N SER A 66 1.30 3.65 -9.01
CA SER A 66 2.00 4.24 -10.16
C SER A 66 2.55 3.19 -11.13
N ARG A 67 2.91 2.00 -10.62
CA ARG A 67 3.41 0.86 -11.41
C ARG A 67 2.27 0.06 -12.02
N GLU A 68 1.28 -0.28 -11.20
CA GLU A 68 0.12 -1.08 -11.57
C GLU A 68 -1.13 -0.45 -10.95
N PRO A 69 -2.01 0.18 -11.76
CA PRO A 69 -3.16 0.90 -11.25
C PRO A 69 -4.27 -0.08 -10.83
N ASP A 70 -4.05 -0.75 -9.71
CA ASP A 70 -4.97 -1.69 -9.08
C ASP A 70 -5.97 -0.97 -8.16
N GLN A 71 -6.90 -1.73 -7.57
CA GLN A 71 -7.99 -1.25 -6.70
C GLN A 71 -7.50 -0.79 -5.31
N TRP A 72 -6.47 0.05 -5.24
CA TRP A 72 -5.90 0.59 -4.00
C TRP A 72 -6.61 1.84 -3.46
N PHE A 73 -7.56 2.40 -4.23
CA PHE A 73 -8.20 3.69 -3.92
C PHE A 73 -8.89 3.72 -2.56
N TRP A 74 -9.57 2.63 -2.17
CA TRP A 74 -10.24 2.57 -0.86
C TRP A 74 -9.26 2.48 0.30
N ALA A 75 -8.11 1.82 0.13
CA ALA A 75 -7.08 1.83 1.16
C ALA A 75 -6.50 3.24 1.35
N LEU A 76 -6.23 3.95 0.26
CA LEU A 76 -5.75 5.33 0.32
C LEU A 76 -6.78 6.25 0.98
N GLU A 77 -8.04 6.18 0.58
CA GLU A 77 -9.13 6.99 1.17
C GLU A 77 -9.33 6.66 2.66
N ALA A 78 -9.34 5.39 3.04
CA ALA A 78 -9.51 4.98 4.43
C ALA A 78 -8.35 5.38 5.35
N ILE A 79 -7.12 5.41 4.83
CA ILE A 79 -5.92 5.75 5.63
C ILE A 79 -5.72 7.26 5.69
N THR A 80 -5.94 7.97 4.59
CA THR A 80 -5.62 9.40 4.47
C THR A 80 -6.81 10.31 4.77
N GLU A 81 -8.03 9.76 4.76
CA GLU A 81 -9.30 10.49 4.81
C GLU A 81 -9.41 11.54 3.70
N GLN A 82 -8.70 11.34 2.58
CA GLN A 82 -8.72 12.21 1.40
C GLN A 82 -9.36 11.50 0.22
N ASN A 83 -9.90 12.30 -0.71
CA ASN A 83 -10.33 11.82 -2.01
C ASN A 83 -9.98 12.86 -3.09
N PRO A 84 -8.80 12.75 -3.74
CA PRO A 84 -8.35 13.67 -4.78
C PRO A 84 -8.96 13.37 -6.15
N VAL A 85 -9.78 12.31 -6.28
CA VAL A 85 -10.33 11.86 -7.56
C VAL A 85 -11.49 12.78 -7.96
N PRO A 86 -11.37 13.52 -9.09
CA PRO A 86 -12.47 14.35 -9.56
C PRO A 86 -13.63 13.47 -10.09
N PRO A 87 -14.89 13.94 -10.02
CA PRO A 87 -16.06 13.17 -10.48
C PRO A 87 -15.93 12.62 -11.90
N GLU A 88 -15.28 13.36 -12.80
CA GLU A 88 -15.09 13.01 -14.21
C GLU A 88 -14.10 11.85 -14.42
N ALA A 89 -13.27 11.57 -13.42
CA ALA A 89 -12.31 10.47 -13.40
C ALA A 89 -12.90 9.19 -12.74
N MET A 90 -14.07 9.28 -12.10
CA MET A 90 -14.67 8.14 -11.41
C MET A 90 -14.91 6.95 -12.36
N GLY A 91 -14.49 5.76 -11.93
CA GLY A 91 -14.55 4.54 -12.75
C GLY A 91 -13.45 4.43 -13.82
N LYS A 92 -12.65 5.47 -14.04
CA LYS A 92 -11.51 5.46 -14.98
C LYS A 92 -10.23 5.22 -14.19
N VAL A 93 -9.96 3.93 -13.90
CA VAL A 93 -8.86 3.45 -13.06
C VAL A 93 -7.53 4.20 -13.28
N ARG A 94 -7.12 4.41 -14.54
CA ARG A 94 -5.88 5.16 -14.85
C ARG A 94 -5.91 6.62 -14.41
N LEU A 95 -7.03 7.33 -14.60
CA LEU A 95 -7.17 8.73 -14.19
C LEU A 95 -7.26 8.84 -12.66
N MET A 96 -7.94 7.88 -12.02
CA MET A 96 -8.00 7.80 -10.56
C MET A 96 -6.60 7.58 -9.97
N ALA A 97 -5.82 6.67 -10.55
CA ALA A 97 -4.42 6.43 -10.16
C ALA A 97 -3.58 7.71 -10.31
N GLN A 98 -3.70 8.39 -11.45
CA GLN A 98 -2.99 9.65 -11.68
C GLN A 98 -3.35 10.73 -10.64
N ALA A 99 -4.63 10.88 -10.30
CA ALA A 99 -5.07 11.85 -9.29
C ALA A 99 -4.46 11.58 -7.91
N TRP A 100 -4.37 10.31 -7.52
CA TRP A 100 -3.74 9.88 -6.26
C TRP A 100 -2.23 10.07 -6.25
N VAL A 101 -1.53 9.71 -7.33
CA VAL A 101 -0.08 9.92 -7.46
C VAL A 101 0.26 11.40 -7.36
N GLN A 102 -0.44 12.25 -8.12
CA GLN A 102 -0.24 13.71 -8.06
C GLN A 102 -0.57 14.29 -6.69
N TRP A 103 -1.56 13.74 -5.99
CA TRP A 103 -1.84 14.12 -4.61
C TRP A 103 -0.66 13.76 -3.70
N GLY A 104 -0.10 12.56 -3.83
CA GLY A 104 1.06 12.11 -3.08
C GLY A 104 2.29 13.00 -3.27
N GLU A 105 2.54 13.43 -4.51
CA GLU A 105 3.61 14.37 -4.85
C GLU A 105 3.38 15.74 -4.20
N ARG A 106 2.16 16.30 -4.31
CA ARG A 106 1.83 17.60 -3.69
C ARG A 106 1.91 17.60 -2.17
N GLN A 107 1.67 16.45 -1.53
CA GLN A 107 1.77 16.29 -0.07
C GLN A 107 3.19 15.99 0.41
N GLY A 108 4.16 15.79 -0.50
CA GLY A 108 5.52 15.37 -0.14
C GLY A 108 5.58 13.94 0.42
N VAL A 109 4.57 13.11 0.13
CA VAL A 109 4.46 11.71 0.56
C VAL A 109 5.19 10.78 -0.42
N LEU A 110 5.19 11.15 -1.71
CA LEU A 110 6.05 10.57 -2.73
C LEU A 110 7.24 11.50 -2.94
N ASP A 111 8.41 11.10 -2.44
CA ASP A 111 9.65 11.83 -2.70
C ASP A 111 10.28 11.30 -4.00
N HIS A 112 10.14 12.05 -5.10
CA HIS A 112 11.01 11.84 -6.25
C HIS A 112 12.34 12.51 -5.89
N GLY A 113 13.27 11.72 -5.34
CA GLY A 113 14.64 12.17 -5.10
C GLY A 113 15.15 12.97 -6.30
N SER A 114 15.50 14.24 -6.05
CA SER A 114 16.08 15.16 -7.02
C SER A 114 17.42 14.67 -7.55
#